data_AF-A0A7S1VQ74-F1
#
_entry.id   AF-A0A7S1VQ74-F1
#
_cell.length_a   1.000
_cell.length_b   1.000
_cell.length_c   1.000
_cell.angle_alpha   90.00
_cell.angle_beta   90.00
_cell.angle_gamma   90.00
#
_symmetry.space_group_name_H-M   'P 1'
#
loop_
_entity.id
_entity.type
_entity.pdbx_description
1 polymer ?
#
loop_
_entity_poly.entity_id
_entity_poly.type
_entity_poly.pdbx_seq_one_letter_code
_entity_poly.pdbx_strand_id
1 'polypeptide(L)'
;AERTGLDELRPNTVVYSTVIDALAKRGRAEEAEMVLREMMQSTNGSSSSNNTNQTAAIVLPNVFTFSSVMNSWSRSDAYDAPNRCLALLDEMKELAKRTGKRQLQPNVVTYTTVIDSYAKRKRPQEAEDVLRLMLHDDDISPNCFSFGSVMNAWAQSDSDEAPYRCLQLLDHLEQLYEQTGNEELRPNVITYSIAIHAFVSRHRAQEAAN
;
A
#
# COMPACT_ATOMS: atom_id res chain seq x y z
N ALA A 1 -45.49 -15.40 -5.17
CA ALA A 1 -44.70 -15.89 -4.03
C ALA A 1 -43.47 -16.60 -4.60
N GLU A 2 -42.41 -15.86 -4.86
CA GLU A 2 -41.08 -16.38 -5.23
C GLU A 2 -40.05 -15.40 -4.65
N ARG A 3 -39.88 -15.46 -3.32
CA ARG A 3 -38.83 -14.78 -2.56
C ARG A 3 -38.14 -15.83 -1.70
N THR A 4 -37.53 -16.84 -2.31
CA THR A 4 -36.73 -17.85 -1.61
C THR A 4 -35.83 -18.54 -2.64
N GLY A 5 -34.54 -18.23 -2.65
CA GLY A 5 -33.57 -18.96 -3.48
C GLY A 5 -32.22 -18.27 -3.65
N LEU A 6 -32.16 -16.94 -3.51
CA LEU A 6 -30.90 -16.17 -3.59
C LEU A 6 -30.32 -15.77 -2.22
N ASP A 7 -31.05 -15.99 -1.12
CA ASP A 7 -30.60 -15.65 0.24
C ASP A 7 -29.63 -16.67 0.87
N GLU A 8 -29.28 -17.75 0.16
CA GLU A 8 -28.42 -18.83 0.71
C GLU A 8 -27.05 -18.99 0.02
N LEU A 9 -26.72 -18.21 -1.02
CA LEU A 9 -25.35 -18.20 -1.53
C LEU A 9 -24.47 -17.36 -0.61
N ARG A 10 -23.96 -17.97 0.47
CA ARG A 10 -22.91 -17.34 1.28
C ARG A 10 -21.74 -16.99 0.36
N PRO A 11 -21.39 -15.70 0.21
CA PRO A 11 -20.34 -15.31 -0.72
C PRO A 11 -19.00 -15.89 -0.22
N ASN A 12 -18.30 -16.59 -1.11
CA ASN A 12 -16.97 -17.09 -0.83
C ASN A 12 -15.92 -15.99 -1.08
N THR A 13 -14.66 -16.24 -0.71
CA THR A 13 -13.55 -15.29 -0.89
C THR A 13 -13.42 -14.79 -2.33
N VAL A 14 -13.74 -15.63 -3.32
CA VAL A 14 -13.68 -15.27 -4.74
C VAL A 14 -14.75 -14.23 -5.09
N VAL A 15 -15.99 -14.42 -4.63
CA VAL A 15 -17.08 -13.45 -4.85
C VAL A 15 -16.73 -12.09 -4.24
N TYR A 16 -16.25 -12.03 -3.00
CA TYR A 16 -15.79 -10.78 -2.41
C TYR A 16 -14.64 -10.15 -3.20
N SER A 17 -13.62 -10.93 -3.57
CA SER A 17 -12.46 -10.41 -4.31
C SER A 17 -12.84 -9.85 -5.69
N THR A 18 -13.80 -10.46 -6.38
CA THR A 18 -14.26 -10.02 -7.71
C THR A 18 -15.10 -8.75 -7.62
N VAL A 19 -15.99 -8.65 -6.62
CA VAL A 19 -16.75 -7.41 -6.36
C VAL A 19 -15.81 -6.27 -6.00
N ILE A 20 -14.84 -6.51 -5.13
CA ILE A 20 -13.85 -5.52 -4.72
C ILE A 20 -12.98 -5.08 -5.90
N ASP A 21 -12.48 -6.00 -6.72
CA ASP A 21 -11.72 -5.66 -7.94
C ASP A 21 -12.56 -4.86 -8.94
N ALA A 22 -13.83 -5.22 -9.14
CA ALA A 22 -14.74 -4.48 -10.00
C ALA A 22 -15.02 -3.06 -9.50
N LEU A 23 -15.19 -2.87 -8.18
CA LEU A 23 -15.37 -1.55 -7.56
C LEU A 23 -14.08 -0.73 -7.61
N ALA A 24 -12.93 -1.36 -7.34
CA ALA A 24 -11.60 -0.74 -7.40
C ALA A 24 -11.29 -0.21 -8.80
N LYS A 25 -11.59 -1.00 -9.85
CA LYS A 25 -11.43 -0.59 -11.24
C LYS A 25 -12.34 0.56 -11.65
N ARG A 26 -13.47 0.76 -10.95
CA ARG A 26 -14.39 1.89 -11.16
C ARG A 26 -14.04 3.12 -10.31
N GLY A 27 -12.97 3.08 -9.53
CA GLY A 27 -12.54 4.19 -8.66
C GLY A 27 -13.42 4.39 -7.41
N ARG A 28 -14.32 3.42 -7.09
CA ARG A 28 -15.22 3.50 -5.94
C ARG A 28 -14.53 2.94 -4.69
N ALA A 29 -13.51 3.64 -4.21
CA ALA A 29 -12.63 3.16 -3.14
C ALA A 29 -13.37 2.95 -1.80
N GLU A 30 -14.27 3.86 -1.43
CA GLU A 30 -15.07 3.76 -0.19
C GLU A 30 -15.94 2.50 -0.18
N GLU A 31 -16.59 2.20 -1.29
CA GLU A 31 -17.44 1.01 -1.41
C GLU A 31 -16.61 -0.28 -1.43
N ALA A 32 -15.45 -0.26 -2.10
CA ALA A 32 -14.53 -1.38 -2.08
C ALA A 32 -14.04 -1.68 -0.64
N GLU A 33 -13.75 -0.64 0.15
CA GLU A 33 -13.40 -0.80 1.57
C GLU A 33 -14.60 -1.30 2.40
N MET A 34 -15.81 -0.81 2.15
CA MET A 34 -17.01 -1.27 2.84
C MET A 34 -17.24 -2.78 2.65
N VAL A 35 -17.09 -3.26 1.41
CA VAL A 35 -17.21 -4.70 1.09
C VAL A 35 -16.08 -5.51 1.75
N LEU A 36 -14.86 -4.98 1.85
CA LEU A 36 -13.78 -5.61 2.60
C LEU A 36 -14.10 -5.69 4.10
N ARG A 37 -14.68 -4.64 4.69
CA ARG A 37 -15.09 -4.65 6.10
C ARG A 37 -16.21 -5.65 6.36
N GLU A 38 -17.18 -5.76 5.45
CA GLU A 38 -18.23 -6.78 5.51
C GLU A 38 -17.66 -8.21 5.47
N MET A 39 -16.68 -8.44 4.60
CA MET A 39 -15.94 -9.71 4.52
C MET A 39 -15.27 -10.05 5.87
N MET A 40 -14.64 -9.07 6.52
CA MET A 40 -13.99 -9.27 7.82
C MET A 40 -14.99 -9.47 8.97
N GLN A 41 -16.11 -8.77 8.98
CA GLN A 41 -17.16 -8.97 10.00
C GLN A 41 -17.79 -10.35 9.90
N SER A 42 -18.04 -10.83 8.68
CA SER A 42 -18.55 -12.17 8.41
C SER A 42 -17.61 -13.27 8.93
N THR A 43 -16.30 -13.02 8.98
CA THR A 43 -15.34 -13.97 9.59
C THR A 43 -15.40 -14.01 11.12
N ASN A 44 -15.67 -12.88 11.77
CA ASN A 44 -15.66 -12.78 13.23
C ASN A 44 -17.01 -13.16 13.87
N GLY A 45 -18.13 -12.96 13.17
CA GLY A 45 -19.48 -13.27 13.65
C GLY A 45 -19.79 -14.76 13.85
N SER A 46 -18.89 -15.67 13.41
CA SER A 46 -19.09 -17.12 13.54
C SER A 46 -18.56 -17.71 14.86
N SER A 47 -17.90 -16.92 15.72
CA SER A 47 -17.32 -17.41 16.97
C SER A 47 -18.28 -17.43 18.18
N SER A 48 -19.52 -16.91 18.05
CA SER A 48 -20.47 -16.80 19.18
C SER A 48 -21.74 -17.64 19.08
N SER A 49 -21.94 -18.42 18.01
CA SER A 49 -23.13 -19.29 17.90
C SER A 49 -22.72 -20.76 18.01
N ASN A 50 -22.73 -21.28 19.24
CA ASN A 50 -22.80 -22.72 19.49
C ASN A 50 -24.06 -23.26 18.81
N ASN A 51 -23.94 -23.89 17.64
CA ASN A 51 -24.55 -25.19 17.31
C ASN A 51 -24.50 -25.52 15.80
N THR A 52 -24.23 -26.81 15.56
CA THR A 52 -24.45 -27.62 14.34
C THR A 52 -23.58 -27.36 13.11
N ASN A 53 -22.50 -28.14 13.00
CA ASN A 53 -22.10 -28.98 11.86
C ASN A 53 -22.38 -28.47 10.43
N GLN A 54 -22.11 -27.21 10.16
CA GLN A 54 -21.89 -26.74 8.80
C GLN A 54 -20.54 -26.04 8.82
N THR A 55 -19.60 -26.58 8.05
CA THR A 55 -18.29 -26.01 7.76
C THR A 55 -18.49 -24.63 7.13
N ALA A 56 -18.75 -23.63 7.97
CA ALA A 56 -18.82 -22.24 7.58
C ALA A 56 -17.44 -21.88 7.04
N ALA A 57 -17.34 -21.75 5.73
CA ALA A 57 -16.12 -21.36 5.06
C ALA A 57 -15.64 -20.05 5.71
N ILE A 58 -14.52 -20.11 6.44
CA ILE A 58 -13.90 -18.92 7.01
C ILE A 58 -13.45 -18.07 5.82
N VAL A 59 -14.21 -17.02 5.51
CA VAL A 59 -13.98 -16.15 4.34
C VAL A 59 -12.85 -15.18 4.65
N LEU A 60 -11.61 -15.66 4.69
CA LEU A 60 -10.48 -14.77 4.97
C LEU A 60 -10.17 -13.88 3.76
N PRO A 61 -9.89 -12.58 3.99
CA PRO A 61 -9.26 -11.77 2.99
C PRO A 61 -7.88 -12.34 2.62
N ASN A 62 -7.38 -11.94 1.46
CA ASN A 62 -6.04 -12.26 1.00
C ASN A 62 -5.34 -10.97 0.57
N VAL A 63 -4.03 -11.06 0.30
CA VAL A 63 -3.23 -9.93 -0.21
C VAL A 63 -3.91 -9.23 -1.39
N PHE A 64 -4.48 -9.99 -2.33
CA PHE A 64 -5.14 -9.43 -3.52
C PHE A 64 -6.33 -8.53 -3.17
N THR A 65 -7.16 -8.92 -2.21
CA THR A 65 -8.30 -8.11 -1.76
C THR A 65 -7.83 -6.79 -1.15
N PHE A 66 -6.84 -6.83 -0.25
CA PHE A 66 -6.25 -5.62 0.34
C PHE A 66 -5.58 -4.74 -0.72
N SER A 67 -4.74 -5.32 -1.58
CA SER A 67 -4.06 -4.59 -2.66
C SER A 67 -5.05 -3.92 -3.61
N SER A 68 -6.17 -4.57 -3.93
CA SER A 68 -7.22 -3.98 -4.78
C SER A 68 -7.84 -2.74 -4.15
N VAL A 69 -8.20 -2.81 -2.86
CA VAL A 69 -8.74 -1.67 -2.10
C VAL A 69 -7.69 -0.56 -1.97
N MET A 70 -6.46 -0.89 -1.58
CA MET A 70 -5.37 0.09 -1.44
C MET A 70 -5.01 0.78 -2.76
N ASN A 71 -4.99 0.04 -3.86
CA ASN A 71 -4.75 0.60 -5.19
C ASN A 71 -5.92 1.52 -5.62
N SER A 72 -7.16 1.18 -5.26
CA SER A 72 -8.30 2.06 -5.50
C SER A 72 -8.22 3.36 -4.71
N TRP A 73 -7.80 3.30 -3.44
CA TRP A 73 -7.53 4.48 -2.61
C TRP A 73 -6.37 5.30 -3.14
N SER A 74 -5.24 4.67 -3.53
CA SER A 74 -4.09 5.38 -4.11
C SER A 74 -4.43 6.13 -5.40
N ARG A 75 -5.45 5.66 -6.15
CA ARG A 75 -5.98 6.33 -7.35
C ARG A 75 -7.07 7.36 -7.06
N SER A 76 -7.64 7.37 -5.86
CA SER A 76 -8.67 8.33 -5.44
C SER A 76 -8.03 9.68 -5.09
N ASP A 77 -8.64 10.79 -5.47
CA ASP A 77 -8.17 12.13 -5.11
C ASP A 77 -8.43 12.51 -3.64
N ALA A 78 -8.96 11.59 -2.83
CA ALA A 78 -9.19 11.80 -1.42
C ALA A 78 -7.87 12.11 -0.67
N TYR A 79 -7.84 13.22 0.07
CA TYR A 79 -6.68 13.63 0.87
C TYR A 79 -6.29 12.59 1.93
N ASP A 80 -7.28 11.90 2.51
CA ASP A 80 -7.09 10.86 3.53
C ASP A 80 -6.72 9.49 2.95
N ALA A 81 -6.70 9.33 1.62
CA ALA A 81 -6.42 8.04 0.98
C ALA A 81 -5.11 7.38 1.45
N PRO A 82 -3.98 8.10 1.65
CA PRO A 82 -2.75 7.50 2.16
C PRO A 82 -2.90 6.94 3.58
N ASN A 83 -3.60 7.67 4.45
CA ASN A 83 -3.82 7.22 5.84
C ASN A 83 -4.74 5.99 5.87
N ARG A 84 -5.73 5.92 4.96
CA ARG A 84 -6.56 4.72 4.77
C ARG A 84 -5.73 3.53 4.29
N CYS A 85 -4.85 3.73 3.32
CA CYS A 85 -3.93 2.69 2.87
C CYS A 85 -3.00 2.21 4.00
N LEU A 86 -2.50 3.13 4.84
CA LEU A 86 -1.67 2.77 6.00
C LEU A 86 -2.45 1.98 7.04
N ALA A 87 -3.67 2.39 7.37
CA ALA A 87 -4.53 1.65 8.30
C ALA A 87 -4.85 0.23 7.79
N LEU A 88 -5.09 0.08 6.48
CA LEU A 88 -5.29 -1.23 5.86
C LEU A 88 -4.02 -2.10 5.90
N LEU A 89 -2.84 -1.50 5.74
CA LEU A 89 -1.56 -2.20 5.88
C LEU A 89 -1.37 -2.71 7.32
N ASP A 90 -1.64 -1.90 8.33
CA ASP A 90 -1.54 -2.30 9.74
C ASP A 90 -2.55 -3.40 10.09
N GLU A 91 -3.78 -3.29 9.61
CA GLU A 91 -4.80 -4.34 9.77
C GLU A 91 -4.38 -5.65 9.10
N MET A 92 -3.80 -5.56 7.90
CA MET A 92 -3.25 -6.72 7.20
C MET A 92 -2.11 -7.39 7.99
N LYS A 93 -1.20 -6.62 8.60
CA LYS A 93 -0.14 -7.13 9.49
C LYS A 93 -0.72 -7.85 10.71
N GLU A 94 -1.71 -7.24 11.37
CA GLU A 94 -2.33 -7.81 12.56
C GLU A 94 -3.10 -9.10 12.24
N LEU A 95 -3.83 -9.12 11.12
CA LEU A 95 -4.52 -10.32 10.65
C LEU A 95 -3.53 -11.43 10.26
N ALA A 96 -2.40 -11.10 9.64
CA ALA A 96 -1.35 -12.07 9.33
C ALA A 96 -0.78 -12.71 10.61
N LYS A 97 -0.49 -11.90 11.64
CA LYS A 97 -0.02 -12.38 12.95
C LYS A 97 -1.05 -13.25 13.65
N ARG A 98 -2.32 -12.83 13.69
CA ARG A 98 -3.41 -13.58 14.34
C ARG A 98 -3.71 -14.91 13.68
N THR A 99 -3.66 -14.97 12.34
CA THR A 99 -4.03 -16.17 11.59
C THR A 99 -2.84 -17.07 11.26
N GLY A 100 -1.61 -16.56 11.36
CA GLY A 100 -0.40 -17.25 10.93
C GLY A 100 -0.34 -17.54 9.43
N LYS A 101 -1.23 -16.92 8.62
CA LYS A 101 -1.37 -17.23 7.20
C LYS A 101 -0.48 -16.33 6.35
N ARG A 102 0.47 -16.93 5.62
CA ARG A 102 1.35 -16.22 4.68
C ARG A 102 0.60 -15.43 3.59
N GLN A 103 -0.59 -15.90 3.19
CA GLN A 103 -1.45 -15.21 2.21
C GLN A 103 -2.01 -13.85 2.68
N LEU A 104 -1.78 -13.48 3.94
CA LEU A 104 -2.12 -12.19 4.53
C LEU A 104 -0.89 -11.35 4.85
N GLN A 105 0.33 -11.88 4.68
CA GLN A 105 1.54 -11.10 4.96
C GLN A 105 1.69 -9.98 3.93
N PRO A 106 1.91 -8.73 4.36
CA PRO A 106 2.23 -7.66 3.43
C PRO A 106 3.47 -8.00 2.61
N ASN A 107 3.58 -7.36 1.46
CA ASN A 107 4.72 -7.51 0.57
C ASN A 107 5.18 -6.13 0.10
N VAL A 108 6.28 -6.11 -0.66
CA VAL A 108 6.84 -4.89 -1.27
C VAL A 108 5.76 -4.08 -2.00
N VAL A 109 4.88 -4.73 -2.77
CA VAL A 109 3.80 -4.06 -3.52
C VAL A 109 2.83 -3.33 -2.60
N THR A 110 2.53 -3.90 -1.43
CA THR A 110 1.59 -3.31 -0.46
C THR A 110 2.19 -2.04 0.14
N TYR A 111 3.45 -2.07 0.56
CA TYR A 111 4.18 -0.90 1.06
C TYR A 111 4.36 0.17 -0.02
N THR A 112 4.79 -0.20 -1.22
CA THR A 112 4.97 0.77 -2.32
C THR A 112 3.66 1.42 -2.74
N THR A 113 2.52 0.73 -2.62
CA THR A 113 1.20 1.33 -2.86
C THR A 113 0.88 2.44 -1.86
N VAL A 114 1.24 2.27 -0.58
CA VAL A 114 1.09 3.32 0.44
C VAL A 114 2.02 4.50 0.12
N ILE A 115 3.30 4.23 -0.20
CA ILE A 115 4.29 5.24 -0.57
C ILE A 115 3.82 6.06 -1.78
N ASP A 116 3.38 5.40 -2.85
CA ASP A 116 2.84 6.05 -4.05
C ASP A 116 1.58 6.87 -3.74
N SER A 117 0.75 6.39 -2.81
CA SER A 117 -0.40 7.15 -2.33
C SER A 117 0.03 8.48 -1.70
N TYR A 118 1.03 8.48 -0.81
CA TYR A 118 1.58 9.71 -0.21
C TYR A 118 2.28 10.60 -1.25
N ALA A 119 3.02 10.00 -2.20
CA ALA A 119 3.75 10.72 -3.25
C ALA A 119 2.82 11.60 -4.11
N LYS A 120 1.70 11.03 -4.58
CA LYS A 120 0.68 11.74 -5.36
C LYS A 120 0.01 12.91 -4.61
N ARG A 121 0.09 12.94 -3.28
CA ARG A 121 -0.49 13.99 -2.44
C ARG A 121 0.58 14.97 -1.93
N LYS A 122 1.80 14.91 -2.49
CA LYS A 122 2.94 15.76 -2.11
C LYS A 122 3.24 15.71 -0.60
N ARG A 123 3.11 14.52 0.00
CA ARG A 123 3.38 14.26 1.43
C ARG A 123 4.65 13.40 1.57
N PRO A 124 5.84 13.98 1.30
CA PRO A 124 7.08 13.20 1.16
C PRO A 124 7.63 12.69 2.49
N GLN A 125 7.36 13.39 3.60
CA GLN A 125 7.83 13.02 4.93
C GLN A 125 7.17 11.71 5.37
N GLU A 126 5.86 11.60 5.20
CA GLU A 126 5.11 10.40 5.53
C GLU A 126 5.44 9.24 4.57
N ALA A 127 5.72 9.52 3.30
CA ALA A 127 6.22 8.52 2.37
C ALA A 127 7.56 7.93 2.84
N GLU A 128 8.46 8.78 3.34
CA GLU A 128 9.74 8.36 3.90
C GLU A 128 9.58 7.56 5.20
N ASP A 129 8.64 7.93 6.06
CA ASP A 129 8.32 7.17 7.27
C ASP A 129 7.85 5.75 6.94
N VAL A 130 7.04 5.57 5.89
CA VAL A 130 6.62 4.24 5.43
C VAL A 130 7.81 3.42 4.90
N LEU A 131 8.78 4.04 4.21
CA LEU A 131 10.01 3.36 3.82
C LEU A 131 10.85 2.96 5.03
N ARG A 132 10.90 3.79 6.08
CA ARG A 132 11.56 3.40 7.34
C ARG A 132 10.85 2.22 8.00
N LEU A 133 9.52 2.19 8.01
CA LEU A 133 8.76 1.03 8.50
C LEU A 133 9.12 -0.24 7.72
N MET A 134 9.29 -0.14 6.40
CA MET A 134 9.72 -1.24 5.56
C MET A 134 11.15 -1.70 5.86
N LEU A 135 12.07 -0.77 6.14
CA LEU A 135 13.46 -1.09 6.55
C LEU A 135 13.55 -1.81 7.91
N HIS A 136 12.58 -1.60 8.79
CA HIS A 136 12.52 -2.23 10.12
C HIS A 136 11.66 -3.50 10.14
N ASP A 137 11.12 -3.93 8.99
CA ASP A 137 10.30 -5.13 8.88
C ASP A 137 11.18 -6.33 8.50
N ASP A 138 11.33 -7.31 9.40
CA ASP A 138 12.22 -8.47 9.19
C ASP A 138 11.79 -9.34 8.00
N ASP A 139 10.50 -9.32 7.64
CA ASP A 139 9.93 -10.16 6.59
C ASP A 139 10.03 -9.51 5.19
N ILE A 140 10.37 -8.22 5.10
CA ILE A 140 10.27 -7.44 3.86
C ILE A 140 11.50 -6.55 3.69
N SER A 141 12.13 -6.64 2.52
CA SER A 141 13.27 -5.78 2.17
C SER A 141 12.86 -4.73 1.12
N PRO A 142 13.17 -3.44 1.33
CA PRO A 142 13.00 -2.43 0.28
C PRO A 142 13.91 -2.71 -0.91
N ASN A 143 13.50 -2.19 -2.06
CA ASN A 143 14.25 -2.28 -3.31
C ASN A 143 14.41 -0.89 -3.94
N CYS A 144 15.16 -0.79 -5.04
CA CYS A 144 15.40 0.50 -5.71
C CYS A 144 14.09 1.20 -6.11
N PHE A 145 13.02 0.45 -6.40
CA PHE A 145 11.70 1.00 -6.72
C PHE A 145 11.05 1.67 -5.50
N SER A 146 11.19 1.08 -4.31
CA SER A 146 10.66 1.64 -3.06
C SER A 146 11.36 2.95 -2.71
N PHE A 147 12.69 2.98 -2.80
CA PHE A 147 13.49 4.20 -2.65
C PHE A 147 13.14 5.25 -3.70
N GLY A 148 13.09 4.84 -4.98
CA GLY A 148 12.73 5.73 -6.09
C GLY A 148 11.33 6.35 -5.93
N SER A 149 10.38 5.62 -5.36
CA SER A 149 9.03 6.14 -5.09
C SER A 149 9.04 7.24 -4.04
N VAL A 150 9.82 7.10 -2.97
CA VAL A 150 10.00 8.15 -1.94
C VAL A 150 10.79 9.34 -2.50
N MET A 151 11.86 9.09 -3.25
CA MET A 151 12.63 10.15 -3.91
C MET A 151 11.73 10.94 -4.87
N ASN A 152 10.86 10.27 -5.61
CA ASN A 152 9.90 10.91 -6.48
C ASN A 152 8.87 11.73 -5.68
N ALA A 153 8.42 11.24 -4.52
CA ALA A 153 7.58 12.02 -3.61
C ALA A 153 8.25 13.34 -3.17
N TRP A 154 9.52 13.29 -2.78
CA TRP A 154 10.31 14.49 -2.46
C TRP A 154 10.48 15.40 -3.67
N ALA A 155 10.87 14.85 -4.83
CA ALA A 155 11.09 15.64 -6.05
C ALA A 155 9.83 16.33 -6.58
N GLN A 156 8.64 15.78 -6.30
CA GLN A 156 7.35 16.38 -6.64
C GLN A 156 6.78 17.29 -5.54
N SER A 157 7.38 17.25 -4.34
CA SER A 157 7.03 18.16 -3.26
C SER A 157 7.59 19.55 -3.52
N ASP A 158 6.91 20.57 -3.00
CA ASP A 158 7.38 21.96 -3.08
C ASP A 158 8.37 22.28 -1.93
N SER A 159 9.02 21.26 -1.35
CA SER A 159 9.94 21.37 -0.21
C SER A 159 11.33 21.79 -0.66
N ASP A 160 11.93 22.75 0.04
CA ASP A 160 13.28 23.23 -0.24
C ASP A 160 14.36 22.16 0.05
N GLU A 161 14.04 21.22 0.93
CA GLU A 161 14.89 20.10 1.32
C GLU A 161 14.92 18.97 0.28
N ALA A 162 13.99 18.96 -0.69
CA ALA A 162 13.81 17.86 -1.62
C ALA A 162 15.11 17.37 -2.29
N PRO A 163 16.01 18.23 -2.81
CA PRO A 163 17.25 17.78 -3.42
C PRO A 163 18.18 17.09 -2.43
N TYR A 164 18.32 17.63 -1.22
CA TYR A 164 19.17 17.06 -0.17
C TYR A 164 18.62 15.72 0.33
N ARG A 165 17.29 15.59 0.46
CA ARG A 165 16.64 14.34 0.85
C ARG A 165 16.77 13.27 -0.23
N CYS A 166 16.63 13.64 -1.50
CA CYS A 166 16.88 12.73 -2.61
C CYS A 166 18.32 12.19 -2.62
N LEU A 167 19.33 13.04 -2.36
CA LEU A 167 20.71 12.59 -2.24
C LEU A 167 20.92 11.68 -1.03
N GLN A 168 20.41 12.04 0.15
CA GLN A 168 20.50 11.20 1.34
C GLN A 168 19.89 9.81 1.13
N LEU A 169 18.75 9.73 0.44
CA LEU A 169 18.09 8.45 0.11
C LEU A 169 18.90 7.64 -0.90
N LEU A 170 19.55 8.31 -1.87
CA LEU A 170 20.41 7.67 -2.86
C LEU A 170 21.69 7.13 -2.22
N ASP A 171 22.35 7.90 -1.35
CA ASP A 171 23.52 7.47 -0.59
C ASP A 171 23.19 6.27 0.30
N HIS A 172 22.02 6.28 0.95
CA HIS A 172 21.55 5.16 1.75
C HIS A 172 21.29 3.92 0.88
N LEU A 173 20.69 4.08 -0.30
CA LEU A 173 20.48 2.98 -1.25
C LEU A 173 21.83 2.36 -1.69
N GLU A 174 22.83 3.20 -1.98
CA GLU A 174 24.19 2.78 -2.31
C GLU A 174 24.85 1.99 -1.17
N GLN A 175 24.77 2.51 0.06
CA GLN A 175 25.31 1.83 1.24
C GLN A 175 24.66 0.45 1.46
N LEU A 176 23.34 0.35 1.29
CA LEU A 176 22.64 -0.92 1.42
C LEU A 176 23.02 -1.90 0.30
N TYR A 177 23.23 -1.42 -0.93
CA TYR A 177 23.73 -2.24 -2.03
C TYR A 177 25.13 -2.77 -1.74
N GLU A 178 26.05 -1.93 -1.27
CA GLU A 178 27.41 -2.34 -0.91
C GLU A 178 27.45 -3.36 0.24
N GLN A 179 26.59 -3.21 1.23
CA GLN A 179 26.52 -4.11 2.39
C GLN A 179 25.89 -5.47 2.06
N THR A 180 24.82 -5.48 1.26
CA THR A 180 24.04 -6.70 1.00
C THR A 180 24.43 -7.40 -0.29
N GLY A 181 25.01 -6.69 -1.26
CA GLY A 181 25.25 -7.17 -2.62
C GLY A 181 23.97 -7.50 -3.40
N ASN A 182 22.80 -7.05 -2.93
CA ASN A 182 21.52 -7.37 -3.55
C ASN A 182 21.28 -6.50 -4.79
N GLU A 183 21.22 -7.11 -5.98
CA GLU A 183 20.95 -6.39 -7.24
C GLU A 183 19.62 -5.62 -7.23
N GLU A 184 18.63 -5.99 -6.40
CA GLU A 184 17.38 -5.23 -6.28
C GLU A 184 17.56 -3.84 -5.63
N LEU A 185 18.64 -3.65 -4.87
CA LEU A 185 19.02 -2.39 -4.23
C LEU A 185 19.95 -1.55 -5.10
N ARG A 186 20.38 -2.06 -6.26
CA ARG A 186 21.32 -1.34 -7.13
C ARG A 186 20.69 -0.03 -7.62
N PRO A 187 21.30 1.13 -7.33
CA PRO A 187 20.87 2.40 -7.92
C PRO A 187 20.92 2.33 -9.44
N ASN A 188 19.93 2.93 -10.10
CA ASN A 188 19.80 2.86 -11.55
C ASN A 188 19.61 4.27 -12.13
N VAL A 189 19.52 4.34 -13.45
CA VAL A 189 19.35 5.62 -14.16
C VAL A 189 18.13 6.41 -13.65
N ILE A 190 17.08 5.72 -13.21
CA ILE A 190 15.86 6.36 -12.70
C ILE A 190 16.14 7.06 -11.36
N THR A 191 16.81 6.41 -10.41
CA THR A 191 17.10 7.01 -9.10
C THR A 191 17.99 8.26 -9.23
N TYR A 192 19.03 8.21 -10.07
CA TYR A 192 19.86 9.39 -10.37
C TYR A 192 19.08 10.47 -11.11
N SER A 193 18.23 10.10 -12.07
CA SER A 193 17.41 11.06 -12.82
C SER A 193 16.42 11.80 -11.93
N ILE A 194 15.82 11.13 -10.95
CA ILE A 194 14.92 11.75 -9.98
C ILE A 194 15.68 12.76 -9.12
N ALA A 195 16.88 12.41 -8.63
CA ALA A 195 17.70 13.32 -7.85
C ALA A 195 18.05 14.59 -8.66
N ILE A 196 18.51 14.42 -9.90
CA ILE A 196 18.82 15.54 -10.81
C ILE A 196 17.56 16.38 -11.07
N HIS A 197 16.41 15.74 -11.32
CA HIS A 197 15.14 16.42 -11.52
C HIS A 197 14.74 17.28 -10.31
N ALA A 198 14.99 16.80 -9.08
CA ALA A 198 14.73 17.58 -7.87
C ALA A 198 15.57 18.87 -7.84
N PHE A 199 16.87 18.80 -8.17
CA PHE A 199 17.73 19.99 -8.27
C PHE A 199 17.28 20.98 -9.33
N VAL A 200 16.94 20.49 -10.53
CA VAL A 200 16.49 21.35 -11.64
C VAL A 200 15.17 22.03 -11.33
N SER A 201 14.22 21.28 -10.75
CA SER A 201 12.91 21.82 -10.34
C SER A 201 13.07 22.92 -9.31
N ARG A 202 13.98 22.74 -8.35
CA ARG A 202 14.29 23.75 -7.33
C ARG A 202 14.97 24.98 -7.91
N HIS A 203 15.95 24.82 -8.79
CA HIS A 203 16.62 25.96 -9.45
C HIS A 203 15.62 26.84 -10.21
N ARG A 204 14.73 26.22 -10.98
CA ARG A 204 13.66 26.94 -11.72
C ARG A 204 12.71 27.68 -10.78
N ALA A 205 12.35 27.07 -9.65
CA ALA A 205 11.50 27.71 -8.65
C ALA A 205 12.19 28.93 -8.01
N GLN A 206 13.51 28.88 -7.80
CA GLN A 206 14.29 30.02 -7.30
C GLN A 206 14.41 31.14 -8.33
N GLU A 207 14.65 30.81 -9.61
CA GLU A 207 14.71 31.79 -10.69
C GLU A 207 13.36 32.50 -10.90
N ALA A 208 12.24 31.79 -10.80
CA ALA A 208 10.91 32.37 -10.96
C ALA A 208 10.48 33.28 -9.78
N ALA A 209 11.16 33.20 -8.64
CA ALA A 209 10.88 33.99 -7.45
C ALA A 209 11.70 35.30 -7.37
N ASN A 210 12.70 35.45 -8.24
CA ASN A 210 13.57 36.64 -8.36
C ASN A 210 13.08 37.58 -9.47
#